data_AF-A0A1D8A4N5-F1
#
_entry.id   AF-A0A1D8A4N5-F1
#
_cell.length_a   1.000
_cell.length_b   1.000
_cell.length_c   1.000
_cell.angle_alpha   90.00
_cell.angle_beta   90.00
_cell.angle_gamma   90.00
#
_symmetry.space_group_name_H-M   'P 1'
#
loop_
_entity.id
_entity.type
_entity.pdbx_description
1 polymer ?
#
loop_
_entity_poly.entity_id
_entity_poly.type
_entity_poly.pdbx_seq_one_letter_code
_entity_poly.pdbx_strand_id
1 'polypeptide(L)'
;MRAADYLQPDFAYGGPEKSASGGPGVALSIYANRAHLRATLREDADAAGMRIVAAAPLADLVTMGEGLAQARLADVVLVDCPQVDAGVLAALARLDLRAAGGATRLIVSTGVEALDDVFACMDQSSPVLLVDPDRAERVLALGRVLATMPSGRVRELSDDDRLMLLRLTEQVGQIAGRIDRLDAGGIPAPLPAVPAAGFSPGQLPDARLVRRIIRQRQLRARFLDNDLFADPAWDMLLDLTASRLEGKRVSVTSLCIASGVPPTTALRWIGQMVDAGLFVRLSDGADKRRAFIDLSEKALQAMARYFTEIALTAPAPI
;
A
#
# COMPACT_ATOMS: atom_id res chain seq x y z
N MET A 1 -35.34 -7.89 50.31
CA MET A 1 -35.16 -6.62 49.57
C MET A 1 -33.91 -5.94 50.12
N ARG A 2 -32.97 -5.60 49.22
CA ARG A 2 -31.65 -4.98 49.42
C ARG A 2 -30.54 -5.89 49.95
N ALA A 3 -29.29 -5.80 49.50
CA ALA A 3 -28.66 -5.38 48.25
C ALA A 3 -27.21 -5.88 48.43
N ALA A 4 -26.70 -6.71 47.55
CA ALA A 4 -25.34 -7.22 47.64
C ALA A 4 -24.36 -6.15 47.13
N ASP A 5 -23.45 -5.74 47.99
CA ASP A 5 -22.32 -4.88 47.68
C ASP A 5 -21.42 -5.52 46.61
N TYR A 6 -21.38 -4.92 45.43
CA TYR A 6 -20.33 -5.15 44.45
C TYR A 6 -19.34 -3.98 44.53
N LEU A 7 -18.24 -4.19 45.26
CA LEU A 7 -17.02 -3.42 45.12
C LEU A 7 -16.31 -3.90 43.85
N GLN A 8 -16.40 -3.12 42.77
CA GLN A 8 -15.53 -3.22 41.61
C GLN A 8 -14.15 -2.63 41.97
N PRO A 9 -13.03 -3.37 41.83
CA PRO A 9 -11.72 -2.74 41.84
C PRO A 9 -11.47 -2.01 40.52
N ASP A 10 -10.90 -0.81 40.65
CA ASP A 10 -10.51 0.12 39.61
C ASP A 10 -9.74 -0.55 38.44
N PHE A 11 -10.21 -0.29 37.22
CA PHE A 11 -9.44 -0.51 36.00
C PHE A 11 -8.29 0.51 35.96
N ALA A 12 -7.11 0.11 36.43
CA ALA A 12 -5.87 0.83 36.19
C ALA A 12 -5.36 0.49 34.77
N TYR A 13 -5.26 1.50 33.91
CA TYR A 13 -4.48 1.43 32.67
C TYR A 13 -3.01 1.20 33.05
N GLY A 14 -2.49 -0.01 32.83
CA GLY A 14 -1.07 -0.31 32.92
C GLY A 14 -0.30 0.56 31.94
N GLY A 15 0.63 1.37 32.46
CA GLY A 15 1.59 2.12 31.66
C GLY A 15 2.54 1.20 30.89
N PRO A 16 3.30 1.73 29.92
CA PRO A 16 4.14 0.90 29.06
C PRO A 16 5.31 0.34 29.88
N GLU A 17 5.21 -0.92 30.28
CA GLU A 17 6.35 -1.69 30.75
C GLU A 17 7.34 -1.85 29.59
N LYS A 18 8.52 -1.23 29.74
CA LYS A 18 9.67 -1.49 28.88
C LYS A 18 10.16 -2.91 29.15
N SER A 19 9.60 -3.89 28.45
CA SER A 19 10.13 -5.25 28.41
C SER A 19 11.45 -5.26 27.65
N ALA A 20 12.54 -5.16 28.41
CA ALA A 20 13.90 -5.35 27.95
C ALA A 20 14.21 -6.84 27.78
N SER A 21 13.82 -7.42 26.63
CA SER A 21 14.28 -8.76 26.22
C SER A 21 14.11 -8.99 24.71
N GLY A 22 15.02 -8.45 23.91
CA GLY A 22 15.11 -8.72 22.47
C GLY A 22 16.47 -8.30 21.94
N GLY A 23 17.01 -9.03 20.96
CA GLY A 23 18.24 -8.63 20.26
C GLY A 23 18.12 -7.20 19.69
N PRO A 24 19.25 -6.55 19.35
CA PRO A 24 19.25 -5.13 19.00
C PRO A 24 18.30 -4.89 17.82
N GLY A 25 17.28 -4.06 18.04
CA GLY A 25 16.34 -3.65 16.98
C GLY A 25 17.05 -3.02 15.79
N VAL A 26 16.37 -3.01 14.64
CA VAL A 26 16.88 -2.50 13.36
C VAL A 26 17.44 -1.09 13.56
N ALA A 27 18.72 -0.91 13.21
CA ALA A 27 19.42 0.35 13.31
C ALA A 27 18.96 1.34 12.24
N LEU A 28 18.66 2.58 12.63
CA LEU A 28 18.30 3.67 11.72
C LEU A 28 19.23 4.87 11.90
N SER A 29 19.78 5.38 10.81
CA SER A 29 20.41 6.71 10.76
C SER A 29 19.56 7.67 9.92
N ILE A 30 19.35 8.89 10.42
CA ILE A 30 18.53 9.93 9.78
C ILE A 30 19.42 11.14 9.48
N TYR A 31 19.43 11.58 8.22
CA TYR A 31 20.12 12.80 7.79
C TYR A 31 19.14 13.74 7.10
N ALA A 32 18.82 14.86 7.74
CA ALA A 32 17.87 15.84 7.20
C ALA A 32 18.22 17.23 7.71
N ASN A 33 18.19 18.27 6.87
CA ASN A 33 18.48 19.64 7.34
C ASN A 33 17.38 20.19 8.26
N ARG A 34 16.12 19.83 7.99
CA ARG A 34 14.94 20.27 8.75
C ARG A 34 14.87 19.59 10.11
N ALA A 35 15.09 20.36 11.19
CA ALA A 35 15.12 19.82 12.56
C ALA A 35 13.78 19.20 13.02
N HIS A 36 12.66 19.83 12.69
CA HIS A 36 11.33 19.31 13.00
C HIS A 36 11.08 17.95 12.30
N LEU A 37 11.53 17.80 11.05
CA LEU A 37 11.41 16.55 10.32
C LEU A 37 12.23 15.44 10.98
N ARG A 38 13.46 15.74 11.42
CA ARG A 38 14.26 14.79 12.20
C ARG A 38 13.52 14.34 13.45
N ALA A 39 12.93 15.27 14.20
CA ALA A 39 12.17 14.92 15.41
C ALA A 39 10.99 13.98 15.09
N THR A 40 10.19 14.30 14.07
CA THR A 40 9.07 13.45 13.65
C THR A 40 9.55 12.06 13.20
N LEU A 41 10.63 11.97 12.42
CA LEU A 41 11.19 10.69 11.99
C LEU A 41 11.74 9.86 13.14
N ARG A 42 12.27 10.51 14.19
CA ARG A 42 12.69 9.81 15.41
C ARG A 42 11.49 9.22 16.15
N GLU A 43 10.41 9.99 16.31
CA GLU A 43 9.17 9.50 16.93
C GLU A 43 8.58 8.31 16.15
N ASP A 44 8.54 8.41 14.82
CA ASP A 44 8.05 7.34 13.95
C ASP A 44 8.92 6.07 14.04
N ALA A 45 10.24 6.23 14.11
CA ALA A 45 11.19 5.13 14.27
C ALA A 45 11.09 4.47 15.66
N ASP A 46 10.95 5.27 16.72
CA ASP A 46 10.78 4.78 18.09
C ASP A 46 9.46 4.00 18.22
N ALA A 47 8.37 4.48 17.62
CA ALA A 47 7.09 3.78 17.56
C ALA A 47 7.19 2.44 16.78
N ALA A 48 8.04 2.37 15.76
CA ALA A 48 8.33 1.14 15.02
C ALA A 48 9.31 0.20 15.75
N GLY A 49 9.84 0.59 16.92
CA GLY A 49 10.81 -0.20 17.68
C GLY A 49 12.21 -0.24 17.04
N MET A 50 12.51 0.70 16.14
CA MET A 50 13.84 0.85 15.56
C MET A 50 14.79 1.53 16.54
N ARG A 51 16.08 1.24 16.41
CA ARG A 51 17.12 1.87 17.22
C ARG A 51 17.79 2.98 16.44
N ILE A 52 17.55 4.23 16.83
CA ILE A 52 18.18 5.39 16.19
C ILE A 52 19.67 5.43 16.55
N VAL A 53 20.53 5.31 15.55
CA VAL A 53 21.99 5.40 15.67
C VAL A 53 22.46 6.84 15.49
N ALA A 54 21.88 7.55 14.52
CA ALA A 54 22.20 8.95 14.25
C ALA A 54 20.95 9.71 13.79
N ALA A 55 20.87 10.99 14.16
CA ALA A 55 19.87 11.92 13.62
C ALA A 55 20.50 13.31 13.49
N ALA A 56 20.98 13.63 12.30
CA ALA A 56 21.88 14.76 12.06
C ALA A 56 21.50 15.58 10.82
N PRO A 57 22.01 16.80 10.65
CA PRO A 57 21.93 17.54 9.38
C PRO A 57 22.62 16.81 8.23
N LEU A 58 22.31 17.17 6.97
CA LEU A 58 23.00 16.61 5.80
C LEU A 58 24.49 16.97 5.78
N ALA A 59 24.86 18.13 6.35
CA ALA A 59 26.24 18.59 6.43
C ALA A 59 27.16 17.57 7.14
N ASP A 60 26.64 16.81 8.10
CA ASP A 60 27.41 15.78 8.79
C ASP A 60 27.74 14.61 7.86
N LEU A 61 26.80 14.23 6.98
CA LEU A 61 27.02 13.21 5.95
C LEU A 61 28.05 13.68 4.91
N VAL A 62 28.01 14.95 4.54
CA VAL A 62 29.01 15.57 3.64
C VAL A 62 30.39 15.57 4.29
N THR A 63 30.47 15.96 5.56
CA THR A 63 31.72 16.06 6.33
C THR A 63 32.35 14.69 6.59
N MET A 64 31.55 13.63 6.71
CA MET A 64 32.06 12.25 6.81
C MET A 64 32.95 11.88 5.63
N GLY A 65 32.74 12.47 4.44
CA GLY A 65 33.68 12.42 3.34
C GLY A 65 34.17 11.00 3.01
N GLU A 66 35.49 10.82 3.00
CA GLU A 66 36.15 9.51 2.81
C GLU A 66 35.98 8.58 4.01
N GLY A 67 35.79 9.12 5.22
CA GLY A 67 35.55 8.37 6.45
C GLY A 67 34.27 7.52 6.41
N LEU A 68 33.33 7.84 5.51
CA LEU A 68 32.14 7.02 5.26
C LEU A 68 32.49 5.60 4.77
N ALA A 69 33.63 5.43 4.09
CA ALA A 69 34.07 4.12 3.62
C ALA A 69 34.40 3.17 4.78
N GLN A 70 34.99 3.68 5.86
CA GLN A 70 35.32 2.91 7.06
C GLN A 70 34.21 2.92 8.11
N ALA A 71 33.22 3.81 7.99
CA ALA A 71 32.09 3.88 8.90
C ALA A 71 31.21 2.62 8.81
N ARG A 72 30.71 2.15 9.97
CA ARG A 72 29.67 1.13 10.02
C ARG A 72 28.32 1.80 9.76
N LEU A 73 27.75 1.56 8.59
CA LEU A 73 26.42 2.04 8.26
C LEU A 73 25.37 1.33 9.12
N ALA A 74 24.27 2.04 9.41
CA ALA A 74 23.09 1.46 10.02
C ALA A 74 22.42 0.47 9.04
N ASP A 75 21.49 -0.32 9.56
CA ASP A 75 20.69 -1.24 8.74
C ASP A 75 19.83 -0.45 7.75
N VAL A 76 19.31 0.71 8.19
CA VAL A 76 18.57 1.66 7.35
C VAL A 76 19.20 3.05 7.47
N VAL A 77 19.38 3.73 6.35
CA VAL A 77 19.76 5.14 6.30
C VAL A 77 18.69 5.92 5.55
N LEU A 78 18.08 6.90 6.24
CA LEU A 78 17.09 7.81 5.68
C LEU A 78 17.72 9.19 5.47
N VAL A 79 17.68 9.68 4.24
CA VAL A 79 18.21 10.99 3.84
C VAL A 79 17.07 11.88 3.33
N ASP A 80 16.97 13.11 3.82
CA ASP A 80 16.04 14.15 3.31
C ASP A 80 16.83 15.28 2.68
N CYS A 81 16.83 15.33 1.36
CA CYS A 81 17.54 16.27 0.51
C CYS A 81 16.61 16.82 -0.60
N PRO A 82 15.61 17.66 -0.26
CA PRO A 82 14.69 18.23 -1.24
C PRO A 82 15.36 19.15 -2.27
N GLN A 83 16.57 19.61 -1.94
CA GLN A 83 17.47 20.39 -2.78
C GLN A 83 18.87 19.81 -2.60
N VAL A 84 19.66 19.79 -3.66
CA VAL A 84 20.99 19.20 -3.67
C VAL A 84 22.01 20.18 -4.24
N ASP A 85 23.19 20.20 -3.61
CA ASP A 85 24.39 20.84 -4.15
C ASP A 85 25.45 19.77 -4.45
N ALA A 86 26.60 20.19 -4.98
CA ALA A 86 27.70 19.28 -5.31
C ALA A 86 28.20 18.48 -4.10
N GLY A 87 28.16 19.05 -2.89
CA GLY A 87 28.59 18.38 -1.67
C GLY A 87 27.63 17.26 -1.27
N VAL A 88 26.33 17.54 -1.31
CA VAL A 88 25.27 16.56 -1.04
C VAL A 88 25.29 15.44 -2.08
N LEU A 89 25.42 15.75 -3.37
CA LEU A 89 25.52 14.73 -4.42
C LEU A 89 26.74 13.83 -4.25
N ALA A 90 27.90 14.40 -3.93
CA ALA A 90 29.10 13.61 -3.63
C ALA A 90 28.92 12.69 -2.41
N ALA A 91 28.18 13.14 -1.40
CA ALA A 91 27.85 12.34 -0.22
C ALA A 91 26.86 11.20 -0.56
N LEU A 92 25.83 11.48 -1.35
CA LEU A 92 24.85 10.49 -1.82
C LEU A 92 25.51 9.40 -2.68
N ALA A 93 26.37 9.77 -3.64
CA ALA A 93 27.08 8.82 -4.49
C ALA A 93 27.99 7.88 -3.66
N ARG A 94 28.68 8.41 -2.65
CA ARG A 94 29.49 7.60 -1.73
C ARG A 94 28.64 6.67 -0.87
N LEU A 95 27.50 7.16 -0.39
CA LEU A 95 26.55 6.37 0.38
C LEU A 95 25.96 5.23 -0.47
N ASP A 96 25.60 5.52 -1.72
CA ASP A 96 25.08 4.56 -2.70
C ASP A 96 26.09 3.44 -2.99
N LEU A 97 27.32 3.79 -3.36
CA LEU A 97 28.42 2.83 -3.55
C LEU A 97 28.68 1.98 -2.31
N ARG A 98 28.52 2.55 -1.11
CA ARG A 98 28.75 1.83 0.14
C ARG A 98 27.61 0.87 0.49
N ALA A 99 26.38 1.25 0.17
CA ALA A 99 25.20 0.42 0.38
C ALA A 99 25.07 -0.68 -0.69
N ALA A 100 25.63 -0.47 -1.89
CA ALA A 100 25.63 -1.44 -2.98
C ALA A 100 26.22 -2.80 -2.54
N GLY A 101 25.44 -3.87 -2.70
CA GLY A 101 25.84 -5.23 -2.29
C GLY A 101 25.92 -5.47 -0.77
N GLY A 102 25.58 -4.48 0.06
CA GLY A 102 25.53 -4.57 1.51
C GLY A 102 24.15 -4.91 2.07
N ALA A 103 24.06 -5.00 3.40
CA ALA A 103 22.79 -5.18 4.11
C ALA A 103 22.05 -3.85 4.39
N THR A 104 22.72 -2.71 4.20
CA THR A 104 22.15 -1.39 4.43
C THR A 104 21.12 -1.05 3.36
N ARG A 105 19.97 -0.54 3.79
CA ARG A 105 18.90 -0.05 2.91
C ARG A 105 18.82 1.47 2.97
N LEU A 106 18.69 2.09 1.81
CA LEU A 106 18.61 3.54 1.68
C LEU A 106 17.17 3.98 1.38
N ILE A 107 16.72 5.02 2.08
CA ILE A 107 15.50 5.76 1.77
C ILE A 107 15.91 7.21 1.55
N VAL A 108 15.57 7.79 0.40
CA VAL A 108 15.94 9.17 0.07
C VAL A 108 14.70 9.96 -0.30
N SER A 109 14.42 11.00 0.49
CA SER A 109 13.41 12.01 0.19
C SER A 109 14.06 13.15 -0.59
N THR A 110 13.56 13.43 -1.78
CA THR A 110 14.04 14.50 -2.68
C THR A 110 12.86 15.35 -3.17
N GLY A 111 13.15 16.48 -3.82
CA GLY A 111 12.15 17.32 -4.47
C GLY A 111 12.17 17.09 -5.98
N VAL A 112 11.11 17.50 -6.69
CA VAL A 112 11.03 17.35 -8.15
C VAL A 112 12.25 17.96 -8.87
N GLU A 113 12.75 19.10 -8.41
CA GLU A 113 13.90 19.79 -9.03
C GLU A 113 15.23 19.05 -8.87
N ALA A 114 15.39 18.31 -7.77
CA ALA A 114 16.62 17.57 -7.45
C ALA A 114 16.57 16.10 -7.87
N LEU A 115 15.42 15.62 -8.37
CA LEU A 115 15.18 14.22 -8.66
C LEU A 115 16.16 13.64 -9.67
N ASP A 116 16.38 14.32 -10.79
CA ASP A 116 17.22 13.81 -11.88
C ASP A 116 18.67 13.61 -11.40
N ASP A 117 19.20 14.56 -10.63
CA ASP A 117 20.55 14.47 -10.07
C ASP A 117 20.65 13.36 -9.01
N VAL A 118 19.66 13.24 -8.13
CA VAL A 118 19.61 12.19 -7.09
C VAL A 118 19.46 10.80 -7.72
N PHE A 119 18.58 10.66 -8.72
CA PHE A 119 18.37 9.41 -9.44
C PHE A 119 19.62 8.99 -10.20
N ALA A 120 20.28 9.92 -10.89
CA ALA A 120 21.50 9.64 -11.64
C ALA A 120 22.68 9.26 -10.74
N CYS A 121 22.78 9.81 -9.53
CA CYS A 121 23.90 9.51 -8.62
C CYS A 121 23.70 8.27 -7.74
N MET A 122 22.50 7.68 -7.73
CA MET A 122 22.16 6.54 -6.87
C MET A 122 21.68 5.32 -7.65
N ASP A 123 22.51 4.83 -8.57
CA ASP A 123 22.18 3.72 -9.47
C ASP A 123 22.64 2.35 -8.98
N GLN A 124 23.44 2.26 -7.90
CA GLN A 124 24.05 1.01 -7.45
C GLN A 124 23.27 0.30 -6.34
N SER A 125 22.70 1.03 -5.37
CA SER A 125 22.08 0.44 -4.17
C SER A 125 20.58 0.20 -4.26
N SER A 126 19.93 0.64 -5.35
CA SER A 126 18.47 0.59 -5.54
C SER A 126 17.72 1.22 -4.34
N PRO A 127 17.98 2.50 -4.01
CA PRO A 127 17.33 3.17 -2.89
C PRO A 127 15.83 3.30 -3.10
N VAL A 128 15.06 3.37 -2.01
CA VAL A 128 13.67 3.84 -2.07
C VAL A 128 13.69 5.36 -2.22
N LEU A 129 13.40 5.85 -3.42
CA LEU A 129 13.30 7.27 -3.72
C LEU A 129 11.87 7.78 -3.50
N LEU A 130 11.73 8.85 -2.73
CA LEU A 130 10.47 9.53 -2.46
C LEU A 130 10.56 10.98 -2.95
N VAL A 131 9.59 11.41 -3.75
CA VAL A 131 9.57 12.76 -4.33
C VAL A 131 8.50 13.60 -3.64
N ASP A 132 8.93 14.70 -3.03
CA ASP A 132 8.11 15.59 -2.21
C ASP A 132 7.19 14.87 -1.20
N PRO A 133 7.73 13.93 -0.39
CA PRO A 133 6.88 13.06 0.39
C PRO A 133 6.18 13.75 1.56
N ASP A 134 5.00 13.26 1.90
CA ASP A 134 4.36 13.54 3.17
C ASP A 134 4.87 12.61 4.30
N ARG A 135 4.34 12.76 5.52
CA ARG A 135 4.75 11.91 6.66
C ARG A 135 4.34 10.44 6.45
N ALA A 136 3.15 10.20 5.90
CA ALA A 136 2.62 8.84 5.73
C ALA A 136 3.45 8.06 4.71
N GLU A 137 3.89 8.71 3.63
CA GLU A 137 4.77 8.10 2.62
C GLU A 137 6.13 7.71 3.20
N ARG A 138 6.72 8.55 4.06
CA ARG A 138 7.98 8.21 4.76
C ARG A 138 7.81 7.02 5.71
N VAL A 139 6.70 6.97 6.45
CA VAL A 139 6.38 5.84 7.33
C VAL A 139 6.17 4.55 6.52
N LEU A 140 5.47 4.64 5.38
CA LEU A 140 5.26 3.51 4.49
C LEU A 140 6.58 2.99 3.90
N ALA A 141 7.46 3.89 3.47
CA ALA A 141 8.79 3.53 2.97
C ALA A 141 9.64 2.82 4.04
N LEU A 142 9.61 3.33 5.28
CA LEU A 142 10.26 2.71 6.42
C LEU A 142 9.71 1.30 6.68
N GLY A 143 8.38 1.15 6.66
CA GLY A 143 7.70 -0.14 6.78
C GLY A 143 8.05 -1.14 5.69
N ARG A 144 8.13 -0.68 4.42
CA ARG A 144 8.55 -1.52 3.27
C ARG A 144 9.97 -2.03 3.46
N VAL A 145 10.89 -1.15 3.84
CA VAL A 145 12.28 -1.55 4.11
C VAL A 145 12.33 -2.57 5.24
N LEU A 146 11.64 -2.33 6.35
CA LEU A 146 11.56 -3.27 7.48
C LEU A 146 11.00 -4.64 7.07
N ALA A 147 10.00 -4.69 6.21
CA ALA A 147 9.40 -5.95 5.73
C ALA A 147 10.36 -6.78 4.86
N THR A 148 11.31 -6.13 4.17
CA THR A 148 12.33 -6.80 3.35
C THR A 148 13.56 -7.25 4.15
N MET A 149 13.71 -6.76 5.38
CA MET A 149 14.83 -7.15 6.22
C MET A 149 14.62 -8.58 6.73
N PRO A 150 15.67 -9.42 6.74
CA PRO A 150 15.61 -10.74 7.36
C PRO A 150 15.39 -10.55 8.86
N SER A 151 14.12 -10.50 9.26
CA SER A 151 13.72 -10.43 10.64
C SER A 151 14.08 -11.77 11.26
N GLY A 152 15.23 -11.82 11.93
CA GLY A 152 15.55 -12.87 12.86
C GLY A 152 14.43 -12.94 13.90
N ARG A 153 13.54 -13.91 13.72
CA ARG A 153 12.35 -14.22 14.52
C ARG A 153 11.16 -13.28 14.29
N VAL A 154 10.17 -13.83 13.59
CA VAL A 154 8.75 -13.55 13.83
C VAL A 154 8.58 -13.45 15.35
N ARG A 155 8.10 -12.30 15.85
CA ARG A 155 7.65 -12.18 17.24
C ARG A 155 6.65 -13.30 17.46
N GLU A 156 7.00 -14.31 18.25
CA GLU A 156 5.98 -15.17 18.84
C GLU A 156 5.04 -14.23 19.59
N LEU A 157 3.80 -14.18 19.12
CA LEU A 157 2.71 -13.50 19.83
C LEU A 157 2.78 -13.97 21.28
N SER A 158 2.69 -13.05 22.23
CA SER A 158 2.55 -13.43 23.64
C SER A 158 1.36 -14.39 23.77
N ASP A 159 1.40 -15.33 24.71
CA ASP A 159 0.30 -16.29 24.89
C ASP A 159 -1.05 -15.57 25.06
N ASP A 160 -1.03 -14.36 25.62
CA ASP A 160 -2.17 -13.46 25.75
C ASP A 160 -2.69 -12.92 24.40
N ASP A 161 -1.81 -12.46 23.50
CA ASP A 161 -2.20 -12.03 22.15
C ASP A 161 -2.75 -13.20 21.32
N ARG A 162 -2.17 -14.40 21.52
CA ARG A 162 -2.62 -15.63 20.87
C ARG A 162 -4.03 -16.03 21.36
N LEU A 163 -4.28 -15.92 22.66
CA LEU A 163 -5.61 -16.12 23.27
C LEU A 163 -6.62 -15.06 22.83
N MET A 164 -6.20 -13.80 22.69
CA MET A 164 -7.04 -12.70 22.20
C MET A 164 -7.43 -12.92 20.73
N LEU A 165 -6.48 -13.32 19.89
CA LEU A 165 -6.75 -13.65 18.49
C LEU A 165 -7.64 -14.88 18.34
N LEU A 166 -7.44 -15.92 19.15
CA LEU A 166 -8.31 -17.10 19.16
C LEU A 166 -9.75 -16.73 19.51
N ARG A 167 -9.96 -15.88 20.53
CA ARG A 167 -11.29 -15.36 20.90
C ARG A 167 -11.91 -14.49 19.81
N LEU A 168 -11.11 -13.66 19.12
CA LEU A 168 -11.57 -12.86 17.98
C LEU A 168 -11.97 -13.73 16.79
N THR A 169 -11.20 -14.76 16.45
CA THR A 169 -11.57 -15.72 15.40
C THR A 169 -12.81 -16.54 15.75
N GLU A 170 -12.98 -16.88 17.03
CA GLU A 170 -14.17 -17.61 17.50
C GLU A 170 -15.42 -16.73 17.47
N GLN A 171 -15.31 -15.46 17.83
CA GLN A 171 -16.40 -14.48 17.70
C GLN A 171 -16.78 -14.19 16.24
N VAL A 172 -15.80 -14.09 15.34
CA VAL A 172 -16.06 -13.94 13.90
C VAL A 172 -16.69 -15.21 13.31
N GLY A 173 -16.26 -16.40 13.77
CA GLY A 173 -16.86 -17.68 13.40
C GLY A 173 -18.33 -17.82 13.86
N GLN A 174 -18.66 -17.33 15.05
CA GLN A 174 -20.05 -17.31 15.54
C GLN A 174 -20.95 -16.30 14.81
N ILE A 175 -20.38 -15.19 14.32
CA ILE A 175 -21.09 -14.21 13.47
C ILE A 175 -21.32 -14.81 12.08
N ALA A 176 -20.29 -15.42 11.47
CA ALA A 176 -20.41 -16.11 10.18
C ALA A 176 -21.42 -17.27 10.24
N GLY A 177 -21.40 -18.09 11.29
CA GLY A 177 -22.33 -19.21 11.46
C GLY A 177 -23.79 -18.80 11.75
N ARG A 178 -24.03 -17.57 12.23
CA ARG A 178 -25.38 -17.00 12.35
C ARG A 178 -25.89 -16.41 11.03
N ILE A 179 -25.00 -15.94 10.17
CA ILE A 179 -25.34 -15.44 8.83
C ILE A 179 -25.62 -16.61 7.88
N ASP A 180 -24.86 -17.71 7.94
CA ASP A 180 -25.11 -18.93 7.13
C ASP A 180 -26.47 -19.59 7.43
N ARG A 181 -26.99 -19.46 8.67
CA ARG A 181 -28.31 -19.99 9.02
C ARG A 181 -29.48 -19.17 8.48
N LEU A 182 -29.22 -17.98 7.93
CA LEU A 182 -30.22 -17.16 7.26
C LEU A 182 -30.23 -17.35 5.74
N ASP A 183 -29.24 -18.04 5.17
CA ASP A 183 -29.05 -18.18 3.71
C ASP A 183 -29.13 -19.64 3.23
N ALA A 184 -29.77 -20.53 4.00
CA ALA A 184 -29.97 -21.93 3.64
C ALA A 184 -30.92 -22.08 2.45
N GLY A 185 -30.36 -21.95 1.24
CA GLY A 185 -31.04 -22.10 -0.04
C GLY A 185 -30.08 -22.35 -1.20
N GLY A 186 -29.37 -23.49 -1.17
CA GLY A 186 -28.84 -24.13 -2.39
C GLY A 186 -27.31 -24.21 -2.49
N ILE A 187 -26.80 -25.44 -2.46
CA ILE A 187 -25.42 -25.77 -2.85
C ILE A 187 -25.32 -25.76 -4.39
N PRO A 188 -24.38 -25.04 -5.04
CA PRO A 188 -24.12 -25.24 -6.46
C PRO A 188 -23.20 -26.46 -6.67
N ALA A 189 -23.65 -27.33 -7.58
CA ALA A 189 -22.92 -28.48 -8.12
C ALA A 189 -21.65 -28.07 -8.91
N PRO A 190 -20.79 -29.02 -9.31
CA PRO A 190 -19.57 -28.75 -10.07
C PRO A 190 -19.86 -28.02 -11.38
N LEU A 191 -19.02 -27.02 -11.71
CA LEU A 191 -19.18 -26.11 -12.86
C LEU A 191 -19.23 -26.87 -14.20
N PRO A 192 -20.22 -26.62 -15.07
CA PRO A 192 -20.14 -27.00 -16.47
C PRO A 192 -19.21 -26.04 -17.24
N ALA A 193 -18.59 -26.58 -18.30
CA ALA A 193 -17.78 -25.82 -19.25
C ALA A 193 -18.53 -24.59 -19.77
N VAL A 194 -17.83 -23.47 -19.88
CA VAL A 194 -18.38 -22.20 -20.38
C VAL A 194 -18.85 -22.43 -21.82
N PRO A 195 -20.14 -22.24 -22.16
CA PRO A 195 -20.54 -22.21 -23.56
C PRO A 195 -19.88 -21.00 -24.21
N ALA A 196 -19.25 -21.21 -25.37
CA ALA A 196 -18.81 -20.14 -26.25
C ALA A 196 -20.04 -19.41 -26.81
N ALA A 197 -20.70 -18.61 -25.99
CA ALA A 197 -21.69 -17.64 -26.44
C ALA A 197 -20.90 -16.50 -27.09
N GLY A 198 -20.97 -16.41 -28.42
CA GLY A 198 -20.35 -15.35 -29.19
C GLY A 198 -20.77 -13.97 -28.65
N PHE A 199 -19.80 -13.07 -28.53
CA PHE A 199 -20.06 -11.70 -28.16
C PHE A 199 -20.76 -11.01 -29.34
N SER A 200 -21.96 -10.48 -29.10
CA SER A 200 -22.56 -9.53 -30.04
C SER A 200 -21.67 -8.30 -30.15
N PRO A 201 -21.30 -7.84 -31.36
CA PRO A 201 -20.42 -6.69 -31.53
C PRO A 201 -20.94 -5.46 -30.77
N GLY A 202 -20.11 -4.91 -29.88
CA GLY A 202 -20.46 -3.72 -29.10
C GLY A 202 -21.28 -3.98 -27.83
N GLN A 203 -21.50 -5.23 -27.43
CA GLN A 203 -22.09 -5.57 -26.14
C GLN A 203 -20.99 -5.91 -25.11
N LEU A 204 -21.17 -5.46 -23.87
CA LEU A 204 -20.29 -5.84 -22.77
C LEU A 204 -20.39 -7.34 -22.46
N PRO A 205 -19.30 -7.96 -21.97
CA PRO A 205 -19.29 -9.36 -21.56
C PRO A 205 -20.13 -9.62 -20.31
N ASP A 206 -20.33 -10.89 -19.96
CA ASP A 206 -20.84 -11.27 -18.63
C ASP A 206 -19.93 -10.70 -17.51
N ALA A 207 -20.51 -10.15 -16.45
CA ALA A 207 -19.82 -9.68 -15.25
C ALA A 207 -18.84 -10.72 -14.71
N ARG A 208 -19.17 -12.02 -14.80
CA ARG A 208 -18.30 -13.12 -14.37
C ARG A 208 -16.96 -13.14 -15.10
N LEU A 209 -16.93 -12.80 -16.38
CA LEU A 209 -15.69 -12.71 -17.15
C LEU A 209 -14.85 -11.53 -16.69
N VAL A 210 -15.46 -10.36 -16.52
CA VAL A 210 -14.76 -9.14 -16.06
C VAL A 210 -14.16 -9.37 -14.66
N ARG A 211 -14.93 -9.94 -13.73
CA ARG A 211 -14.46 -10.31 -12.38
C ARG A 211 -13.32 -11.34 -12.41
N ARG A 212 -13.35 -12.28 -13.35
CA ARG A 212 -12.25 -13.24 -13.55
C ARG A 212 -10.96 -12.52 -13.97
N ILE A 213 -11.05 -11.56 -14.88
CA ILE A 213 -9.90 -10.75 -15.33
C ILE A 213 -9.33 -9.93 -14.17
N ILE A 214 -10.19 -9.27 -13.38
CA ILE A 214 -9.77 -8.54 -12.16
C ILE A 214 -9.02 -9.49 -11.22
N ARG A 215 -9.59 -10.67 -10.93
CA ARG A 215 -8.96 -11.68 -10.07
C ARG A 215 -7.62 -12.15 -10.62
N GLN A 216 -7.49 -12.39 -11.93
CA GLN A 216 -6.23 -12.79 -12.57
C GLN A 216 -5.15 -11.71 -12.44
N ARG A 217 -5.53 -10.43 -12.54
CA ARG A 217 -4.60 -9.31 -12.31
C ARG A 217 -4.17 -9.25 -10.84
N GLN A 218 -5.11 -9.31 -9.90
CA GLN A 218 -4.83 -9.31 -8.47
C GLN A 218 -4.02 -10.52 -8.00
N LEU A 219 -4.14 -11.67 -8.67
CA LEU A 219 -3.32 -12.85 -8.37
C LEU A 219 -1.82 -12.61 -8.56
N ARG A 220 -1.42 -11.66 -9.42
CA ARG A 220 -0.01 -11.31 -9.64
C ARG A 220 0.67 -10.86 -8.34
N ALA A 221 -0.06 -10.11 -7.50
CA ALA A 221 0.41 -9.64 -6.20
C ALA A 221 0.76 -10.76 -5.21
N ARG A 222 0.32 -12.01 -5.45
CA ARG A 222 0.72 -13.16 -4.64
C ARG A 222 2.09 -13.70 -4.98
N PHE A 223 2.59 -13.39 -6.17
CA PHE A 223 3.83 -13.96 -6.71
C PHE A 223 4.91 -12.90 -6.94
N LEU A 224 4.50 -11.65 -7.19
CA LEU A 224 5.37 -10.53 -7.52
C LEU A 224 4.87 -9.27 -6.80
N ASP A 225 5.76 -8.30 -6.59
CA ASP A 225 5.39 -7.03 -5.96
C ASP A 225 4.31 -6.30 -6.80
N ASN A 226 3.19 -5.93 -6.16
CA ASN A 226 2.03 -5.36 -6.83
C ASN A 226 2.35 -4.01 -7.49
N ASP A 227 3.27 -3.26 -6.90
CA ASP A 227 3.68 -1.93 -7.36
C ASP A 227 4.34 -1.97 -8.76
N LEU A 228 4.88 -3.12 -9.16
CA LEU A 228 5.47 -3.31 -10.50
C LEU A 228 4.41 -3.40 -11.62
N PHE A 229 3.16 -3.71 -11.27
CA PHE A 229 2.09 -4.01 -12.22
C PHE A 229 0.82 -3.20 -11.96
N ALA A 230 0.90 -2.14 -11.15
CA ALA A 230 -0.22 -1.28 -10.83
C ALA A 230 -0.65 -0.47 -12.07
N ASP A 231 -1.93 -0.56 -12.40
CA ASP A 231 -2.55 0.20 -13.48
C ASP A 231 -3.91 0.72 -12.99
N PRO A 232 -3.88 1.75 -12.13
CA PRO A 232 -5.05 2.18 -11.36
C PRO A 232 -6.20 2.65 -12.24
N ALA A 233 -5.89 3.32 -13.37
CA ALA A 233 -6.92 3.76 -14.31
C ALA A 233 -7.65 2.56 -14.93
N TRP A 234 -6.91 1.54 -15.34
CA TRP A 234 -7.51 0.34 -15.92
C TRP A 234 -8.25 -0.51 -14.89
N ASP A 235 -7.71 -0.67 -13.69
CA ASP A 235 -8.35 -1.45 -12.64
C ASP A 235 -9.68 -0.80 -12.20
N MET A 236 -9.75 0.53 -12.15
CA MET A 236 -11.00 1.28 -11.96
C MET A 236 -11.99 1.10 -13.13
N LEU A 237 -11.52 1.13 -14.39
CA LEU A 237 -12.37 0.87 -15.56
C LEU A 237 -13.00 -0.53 -15.51
N LEU A 238 -12.22 -1.55 -15.15
CA LEU A 238 -12.70 -2.91 -14.99
C LEU A 238 -13.71 -3.04 -13.86
N ASP A 239 -13.45 -2.44 -12.69
CA ASP A 239 -14.35 -2.53 -11.54
C ASP A 239 -15.68 -1.81 -11.78
N LEU A 240 -15.66 -0.62 -12.41
CA LEU A 240 -16.87 0.08 -12.80
C LEU A 240 -17.64 -0.68 -13.89
N THR A 241 -16.95 -1.33 -14.83
CA THR A 241 -17.59 -2.17 -15.85
C THR A 241 -18.30 -3.36 -15.21
N ALA A 242 -17.62 -4.08 -14.30
CA ALA A 242 -18.21 -5.21 -13.58
C ALA A 242 -19.41 -4.77 -12.73
N SER A 243 -19.27 -3.65 -12.01
CA SER A 243 -20.34 -3.11 -11.17
C SER A 243 -21.55 -2.66 -12.00
N ARG A 244 -21.34 -2.07 -13.18
CA ARG A 244 -22.41 -1.71 -14.12
C ARG A 244 -23.19 -2.94 -14.57
N LEU A 245 -22.49 -4.01 -14.95
CA LEU A 245 -23.11 -5.28 -15.35
C LEU A 245 -23.88 -5.95 -14.20
N GLU A 246 -23.44 -5.72 -12.96
CA GLU A 246 -24.10 -6.20 -11.74
C GLU A 246 -25.23 -5.27 -11.25
N GLY A 247 -25.47 -4.13 -11.93
CA GLY A 247 -26.47 -3.14 -11.51
C GLY A 247 -26.11 -2.42 -10.20
N LYS A 248 -24.83 -2.38 -9.82
CA LYS A 248 -24.34 -1.78 -8.56
C LYS A 248 -23.77 -0.39 -8.80
N ARG A 249 -24.02 0.51 -7.85
CA ARG A 249 -23.37 1.82 -7.78
C ARG A 249 -22.05 1.70 -7.01
N VAL A 250 -21.01 2.40 -7.47
CA VAL A 250 -19.68 2.37 -6.85
C VAL A 250 -19.42 3.70 -6.16
N SER A 251 -19.14 3.67 -4.85
CA SER A 251 -18.73 4.86 -4.11
C SER A 251 -17.28 5.22 -4.44
N VAL A 252 -16.90 6.49 -4.25
CA VAL A 252 -15.50 6.93 -4.40
C VAL A 252 -14.57 6.06 -3.54
N THR A 253 -14.92 5.79 -2.28
CA THR A 253 -14.11 4.95 -1.39
C THR A 253 -13.93 3.52 -1.93
N SER A 254 -14.99 2.91 -2.45
CA SER A 254 -14.91 1.57 -3.06
C SER A 254 -14.02 1.57 -4.30
N LEU A 255 -14.13 2.61 -5.13
CA LEU A 255 -13.31 2.74 -6.33
C LEU A 255 -11.83 2.97 -6.01
N CYS A 256 -11.53 3.70 -4.92
CA CYS A 256 -10.16 3.83 -4.43
C CYS A 256 -9.57 2.47 -4.03
N ILE A 257 -10.33 1.59 -3.38
CA ILE A 257 -9.88 0.24 -3.05
C ILE A 257 -9.61 -0.57 -4.33
N ALA A 258 -10.51 -0.48 -5.32
CA ALA A 258 -10.38 -1.21 -6.58
C ALA A 258 -9.13 -0.80 -7.39
N SER A 259 -8.64 0.44 -7.22
CA SER A 259 -7.49 0.97 -7.94
C SER A 259 -6.14 0.35 -7.57
N GLY A 260 -6.05 -0.35 -6.43
CA GLY A 260 -4.81 -0.98 -5.97
C GLY A 260 -3.68 -0.01 -5.57
N VAL A 261 -3.95 1.30 -5.49
CA VAL A 261 -2.97 2.34 -5.12
C VAL A 261 -3.45 3.13 -3.87
N PRO A 262 -2.57 3.92 -3.22
CA PRO A 262 -2.97 4.74 -2.08
C PRO A 262 -4.17 5.68 -2.39
N PRO A 263 -5.05 5.97 -1.41
CA PRO A 263 -6.29 6.70 -1.64
C PRO A 263 -6.14 8.07 -2.31
N THR A 264 -5.11 8.84 -2.00
CA THR A 264 -4.85 10.16 -2.60
C THR A 264 -4.47 10.04 -4.07
N THR A 265 -3.65 9.04 -4.41
CA THR A 265 -3.30 8.68 -5.80
C THR A 265 -4.54 8.25 -6.57
N ALA A 266 -5.40 7.42 -5.94
CA ALA A 266 -6.67 7.01 -6.53
C ALA A 266 -7.60 8.20 -6.78
N LEU A 267 -7.73 9.13 -5.83
CA LEU A 267 -8.54 10.33 -5.98
C LEU A 267 -8.05 11.23 -7.13
N ARG A 268 -6.72 11.36 -7.31
CA ARG A 268 -6.13 12.09 -8.44
C ARG A 268 -6.50 11.43 -9.77
N TRP A 269 -6.38 10.10 -9.86
CA TRP A 269 -6.79 9.34 -11.03
C TRP A 269 -8.29 9.48 -11.31
N ILE A 270 -9.15 9.39 -10.28
CA ILE A 270 -10.59 9.63 -10.43
C ILE A 270 -10.85 11.03 -11.00
N GLY A 271 -10.13 12.05 -10.52
CA GLY A 271 -10.19 13.41 -11.09
C GLY A 271 -9.81 13.45 -12.57
N GLN A 272 -8.63 12.93 -12.92
CA GLN A 272 -8.15 12.89 -14.30
C GLN A 272 -9.08 12.11 -15.24
N MET A 273 -9.66 11.01 -14.77
CA MET A 273 -10.59 10.18 -15.53
C MET A 273 -11.96 10.86 -15.72
N VAL A 274 -12.40 11.67 -14.75
CA VAL A 274 -13.57 12.55 -14.90
C VAL A 274 -13.28 13.65 -15.92
N ASP A 275 -12.13 14.32 -15.82
CA ASP A 275 -11.72 15.40 -16.73
C ASP A 275 -11.55 14.91 -18.18
N ALA A 276 -11.06 13.68 -18.36
CA ALA A 276 -10.96 13.01 -19.66
C ALA A 276 -12.32 12.56 -20.24
N GLY A 277 -13.42 12.75 -19.49
CA GLY A 277 -14.77 12.33 -19.85
C GLY A 277 -14.93 10.82 -19.90
N LEU A 278 -14.14 10.07 -19.12
CA LEU A 278 -14.26 8.62 -19.00
C LEU A 278 -15.19 8.25 -17.83
N PHE A 279 -15.10 8.98 -16.72
CA PHE A 279 -15.96 8.80 -15.55
C PHE A 279 -16.99 9.93 -15.42
N VAL A 280 -18.12 9.62 -14.79
CA VAL A 280 -19.12 10.60 -14.38
C VAL A 280 -19.33 10.53 -12.87
N ARG A 281 -19.45 11.69 -12.22
CA ARG A 281 -19.81 11.79 -10.81
C ARG A 281 -21.33 11.87 -10.69
N LEU A 282 -21.89 10.95 -9.91
CA LEU A 282 -23.30 10.95 -9.56
C LEU A 282 -23.43 11.44 -8.11
N SER A 283 -24.13 12.56 -7.92
CA SER A 283 -24.45 13.06 -6.58
C SER A 283 -25.58 12.24 -5.96
N ASP A 284 -25.44 11.87 -4.70
CA ASP A 284 -26.56 11.34 -3.92
C ASP A 284 -27.48 12.50 -3.51
N GLY A 285 -28.75 12.43 -3.93
CA GLY A 285 -29.75 13.46 -3.61
C GLY A 285 -30.10 13.54 -2.13
N ALA A 286 -29.77 12.51 -1.34
CA ALA A 286 -30.05 12.44 0.10
C ALA A 286 -28.84 12.79 0.98
N ASP A 287 -27.61 12.60 0.49
CA ASP A 287 -26.39 12.83 1.27
C ASP A 287 -25.22 13.32 0.40
N LYS A 288 -24.90 14.62 0.51
CA LYS A 288 -23.77 15.25 -0.20
C LYS A 288 -22.39 14.67 0.18
N ARG A 289 -22.29 13.85 1.24
CA ARG A 289 -21.06 13.16 1.66
C ARG A 289 -20.81 11.87 0.88
N ARG A 290 -21.81 11.35 0.17
CA ARG A 290 -21.72 10.11 -0.62
C ARG A 290 -21.68 10.45 -2.11
N ALA A 291 -20.48 10.46 -2.67
CA ALA A 291 -20.28 10.57 -4.11
C ALA A 291 -20.14 9.18 -4.73
N PHE A 292 -20.92 8.93 -5.79
CA PHE A 292 -20.80 7.74 -6.61
C PHE A 292 -20.08 8.07 -7.91
N ILE A 293 -19.33 7.10 -8.42
CA ILE A 293 -18.64 7.17 -9.71
C ILE A 293 -19.23 6.10 -10.62
N ASP A 294 -19.40 6.46 -11.87
CA ASP A 294 -19.82 5.54 -12.91
C ASP A 294 -19.04 5.79 -14.20
N LEU A 295 -19.08 4.83 -15.13
CA LEU A 295 -18.59 5.03 -16.49
C LEU A 295 -19.48 6.05 -17.20
N SER A 296 -18.85 6.95 -17.94
CA SER A 296 -19.52 7.69 -19.00
C SER A 296 -19.99 6.73 -20.10
N GLU A 297 -20.97 7.16 -20.88
CA GLU A 297 -21.44 6.41 -22.05
C GLU A 297 -20.29 6.14 -23.06
N LYS A 298 -19.41 7.13 -23.25
CA LYS A 298 -18.21 7.02 -24.07
C LYS A 298 -17.29 5.90 -23.58
N ALA A 299 -17.00 5.85 -22.29
CA ALA A 299 -16.14 4.82 -21.71
C ALA A 299 -16.81 3.44 -21.76
N LEU A 300 -18.12 3.36 -21.53
CA LEU A 300 -18.88 2.13 -21.62
C LEU A 300 -18.78 1.49 -23.01
N GLN A 301 -18.97 2.30 -24.06
CA GLN A 301 -18.83 1.86 -25.45
C GLN A 301 -17.39 1.46 -25.79
N ALA A 302 -16.39 2.18 -25.25
CA ALA A 302 -14.99 1.82 -25.44
C ALA A 302 -14.66 0.47 -24.79
N MET A 303 -15.14 0.21 -23.57
CA MET A 303 -14.97 -1.07 -22.89
C MET A 303 -15.66 -2.21 -23.64
N ALA A 304 -16.86 -1.99 -24.19
CA ALA A 304 -17.56 -2.97 -25.00
C ALA A 304 -16.79 -3.35 -26.28
N ARG A 305 -16.23 -2.36 -26.99
CA ARG A 305 -15.35 -2.61 -28.14
C ARG A 305 -14.09 -3.38 -27.76
N TYR A 306 -13.43 -2.97 -26.68
CA TYR A 306 -12.24 -3.65 -26.15
C TYR A 306 -12.50 -5.13 -25.86
N PHE A 307 -13.59 -5.45 -25.15
CA PHE A 307 -13.92 -6.84 -24.85
C PHE A 307 -14.34 -7.64 -26.07
N THR A 308 -14.99 -7.00 -27.06
CA THR A 308 -15.28 -7.62 -28.35
C THR A 308 -13.97 -8.01 -29.06
N GLU A 309 -12.99 -7.10 -29.14
CA GLU A 309 -11.70 -7.37 -29.79
C GLU A 309 -10.92 -8.48 -29.08
N ILE A 310 -10.84 -8.46 -27.75
CA ILE A 310 -10.14 -9.52 -27.00
C ILE A 310 -10.75 -10.89 -27.26
N ALA A 311 -12.07 -10.98 -27.31
CA ALA A 311 -12.76 -12.22 -27.60
C ALA A 311 -12.49 -12.74 -29.02
N LEU A 312 -12.32 -11.85 -30.00
CA LEU A 312 -11.98 -12.20 -31.38
C LEU A 312 -10.51 -12.64 -31.54
N THR A 313 -9.61 -12.18 -30.66
CA THR A 313 -8.19 -12.58 -30.64
C THR A 313 -7.88 -13.83 -29.79
N ALA A 314 -8.83 -14.32 -28.99
CA ALA A 314 -8.65 -15.55 -28.24
C ALA A 314 -8.65 -16.75 -29.21
N PRO A 315 -7.65 -17.66 -29.17
CA PRO A 315 -7.66 -18.83 -30.03
C PRO A 315 -8.94 -19.65 -29.78
N ALA A 316 -9.60 -20.09 -30.85
CA ALA A 316 -10.72 -21.02 -30.76
C ALA A 316 -10.28 -22.25 -29.93
N PRO A 317 -11.11 -22.72 -28.99
CA PRO A 317 -10.76 -23.89 -28.19
C PRO A 317 -10.54 -25.08 -29.12
N ILE A 318 -9.34 -25.68 -29.03
CA ILE A 318 -9.01 -26.98 -29.63
C ILE A 318 -9.59 -28.07 -28.74
#